data_AF-A0A6N9SQU7-F1
#
_entry.id   AF-A0A6N9SQU7-F1
#
_cell.length_a   1.000
_cell.length_b   1.000
_cell.length_c   1.000
_cell.angle_alpha   90.00
_cell.angle_beta   90.00
_cell.angle_gamma   90.00
#
_symmetry.space_group_name_H-M   'P 1'
#
loop_
_entity.id
_entity.type
_entity.pdbx_description
1 polymer ?
#
loop_
_entity_poly.entity_id
_entity_poly.type
_entity_poly.pdbx_seq_one_letter_code
_entity_poly.pdbx_strand_id
1 'polypeptide(L)'
;MEEEFHVHGAHEHELEHAASGHGQKGHVALAQQVAIFTAVLAAIGAVVSYLGGNTQNEALMHKNEAVLYKAHASDQWSFYQAKSTKAHLMSLAAQLAPEDKRATYAAELARYEEEKKEIKAKAEAFEAKSRDENELAEKAFHPHHALALAMTFIQIAIALASVTALTQRRWLLWPAGTGALLGCGLALWAYL
;
A
#
# COMPACT_ATOMS: atom_id res chain seq x y z
N MET A 1 13.51 72.97 16.80
CA MET A 1 13.76 71.67 17.45
C MET A 1 12.52 71.43 18.29
N GLU A 2 11.46 70.95 17.65
CA GLU A 2 10.16 70.72 18.30
C GLU A 2 10.18 69.27 18.79
N GLU A 3 10.28 69.10 20.11
CA GLU A 3 10.07 67.80 20.75
C GLU A 3 8.56 67.50 20.70
N GLU A 4 8.19 66.59 19.82
CA GLU A 4 6.87 65.99 19.77
C GLU A 4 6.67 65.15 21.03
N PHE A 5 6.10 65.77 22.07
CA PHE A 5 5.66 65.08 23.28
C PHE A 5 4.47 64.19 22.93
N HIS A 6 4.79 62.96 22.57
CA HIS A 6 3.82 61.90 22.30
C HIS A 6 3.21 61.45 23.63
N VAL A 7 2.08 62.06 24.01
CA VAL A 7 1.32 61.67 25.20
C VAL A 7 0.54 60.40 24.88
N HIS A 8 1.08 59.25 25.30
CA HIS A 8 0.36 57.99 25.24
C HIS A 8 -0.95 58.09 26.03
N GLY A 9 -2.06 57.77 25.37
CA GLY A 9 -3.37 57.73 26.02
C GLY A 9 -3.40 56.60 27.05
N ALA A 10 -4.00 56.82 28.23
CA ALA A 10 -4.17 55.80 29.26
C ALA A 10 -4.79 54.48 28.72
N HIS A 11 -5.57 54.59 27.63
CA HIS A 11 -6.19 53.46 26.95
C HIS A 11 -5.22 52.61 26.11
N GLU A 12 -4.14 53.18 25.56
CA GLU A 12 -3.09 52.44 24.85
C GLU A 12 -2.24 51.62 25.83
N HIS A 13 -1.97 52.20 27.01
CA HIS A 13 -1.26 51.53 28.09
C HIS A 13 -2.08 50.37 28.69
N GLU A 14 -3.42 50.50 28.77
CA GLU A 14 -4.32 49.41 29.17
C GLU A 14 -4.41 48.28 28.13
N LEU A 15 -4.40 48.61 26.83
CA LEU A 15 -4.36 47.62 25.75
C LEU A 15 -3.02 46.87 25.73
N GLU A 16 -1.92 47.58 25.96
CA GLU A 16 -0.58 46.99 26.04
C GLU A 16 -0.41 46.15 27.32
N HIS A 17 -1.02 46.54 28.45
CA HIS A 17 -1.07 45.72 29.66
C HIS A 17 -2.06 44.54 29.58
N ALA A 18 -3.16 44.65 28.82
CA ALA A 18 -4.07 43.54 28.55
C ALA A 18 -3.47 42.51 27.58
N ALA A 19 -2.64 42.96 26.62
CA ALA A 19 -1.83 42.08 25.77
C ALA A 19 -0.64 41.46 26.55
N SER A 20 0.01 42.24 27.40
CA SER A 20 1.19 41.80 28.18
C SER A 20 0.85 41.00 29.44
N GLY A 21 -0.40 41.04 29.88
CA GLY A 21 -0.89 40.42 31.11
C GLY A 21 -1.19 38.93 30.94
N HIS A 22 -0.21 38.08 31.28
CA HIS A 22 -0.31 36.65 31.65
C HIS A 22 -1.05 35.63 30.75
N GLY A 23 -1.96 36.03 29.85
CA GLY A 23 -2.67 35.15 28.92
C GLY A 23 -1.87 34.92 27.64
N GLN A 24 -1.34 35.96 27.01
CA GLN A 24 -0.77 35.85 25.67
C GLN A 24 0.53 35.02 25.61
N LYS A 25 1.40 35.11 26.63
CA LYS A 25 2.61 34.25 26.75
C LYS A 25 2.27 32.76 26.82
N GLY A 26 1.17 32.40 27.50
CA GLY A 26 0.69 31.02 27.58
C GLY A 26 0.11 30.50 26.26
N HIS A 27 -0.49 31.39 25.46
CA HIS A 27 -1.07 31.07 24.15
C HIS A 27 -0.01 30.91 23.07
N VAL A 28 1.00 31.80 23.03
CA VAL A 28 2.16 31.67 22.12
C VAL A 28 2.97 30.42 22.46
N ALA A 29 3.21 30.14 23.74
CA ALA A 29 3.91 28.94 24.17
C ALA A 29 3.15 27.64 23.81
N LEU A 30 1.83 27.60 23.97
CA LEU A 30 1.01 26.44 23.60
C LEU A 30 1.00 26.22 22.09
N ALA A 31 0.81 27.28 21.31
CA ALA A 31 0.84 27.20 19.84
C ALA A 31 2.20 26.72 19.33
N GLN A 32 3.30 27.22 19.91
CA GLN A 32 4.66 26.82 19.57
C GLN A 32 4.95 25.35 19.97
N GLN A 33 4.45 24.90 21.12
CA GLN A 33 4.53 23.48 21.54
C GLN A 33 3.77 22.55 20.59
N VAL A 34 2.55 22.93 20.20
CA VAL A 34 1.75 22.14 19.26
C VAL A 34 2.39 22.10 17.87
N ALA A 35 2.98 23.22 17.42
CA ALA A 35 3.70 23.28 16.15
C ALA A 35 4.91 22.34 16.14
N ILE A 36 5.73 22.36 17.19
CA ILE A 36 6.89 21.46 17.33
C ILE A 36 6.43 20.00 17.40
N PHE A 37 5.39 19.69 18.19
CA PHE A 37 4.83 18.33 18.29
C PHE A 37 4.33 17.82 16.92
N THR A 38 3.65 18.68 16.17
CA THR A 38 3.13 18.35 14.84
C THR A 38 4.27 18.13 13.83
N ALA A 39 5.33 18.93 13.90
CA ALA A 39 6.51 18.75 13.06
C ALA A 39 7.22 17.42 13.32
N VAL A 40 7.33 17.02 14.59
CA VAL A 40 7.91 15.71 14.96
C VAL A 40 7.03 14.55 14.46
N LEU A 41 5.71 14.62 14.65
CA LEU A 41 4.79 13.61 14.13
C LEU A 41 4.81 13.54 12.60
N ALA A 42 4.95 14.66 11.90
CA ALA A 42 5.08 14.69 10.45
C ALA A 42 6.36 13.99 9.98
N ALA A 43 7.50 14.20 10.67
CA ALA A 43 8.75 13.51 10.35
C ALA A 43 8.63 11.99 10.58
N ILE A 44 8.04 11.56 11.69
CA ILE A 44 7.80 10.14 11.98
C ILE A 44 6.82 9.55 10.95
N GLY A 45 5.73 10.26 10.64
CA GLY A 45 4.76 9.85 9.64
C GLY A 45 5.38 9.71 8.24
N ALA A 46 6.33 10.57 7.87
CA ALA A 46 7.06 10.46 6.61
C ALA A 46 7.93 9.19 6.56
N VAL A 47 8.61 8.84 7.66
CA VAL A 47 9.41 7.60 7.76
C VAL A 47 8.51 6.37 7.68
N VAL A 48 7.40 6.33 8.42
CA VAL A 48 6.43 5.23 8.38
C VAL A 48 5.82 5.08 6.98
N SER A 49 5.50 6.20 6.32
CA SER A 49 4.99 6.22 4.95
C SER A 49 5.99 5.67 3.95
N TYR A 50 7.27 6.06 4.06
CA TYR A 50 8.33 5.55 3.20
C TYR A 50 8.55 4.04 3.37
N LEU A 51 8.62 3.57 4.62
CA LEU A 51 8.81 2.16 4.93
C LEU A 51 7.62 1.31 4.46
N GLY A 52 6.39 1.77 4.73
CA GLY A 52 5.17 1.10 4.25
C GLY A 52 5.07 1.08 2.72
N GLY A 53 5.50 2.17 2.06
CA GLY A 53 5.55 2.25 0.60
C GLY A 53 6.57 1.29 -0.02
N ASN A 54 7.76 1.14 0.58
CA ASN A 54 8.79 0.25 0.06
C ASN A 54 8.36 -1.24 0.14
N THR A 55 7.82 -1.67 1.28
CA THR A 55 7.30 -3.04 1.44
C THR A 55 6.10 -3.31 0.52
N GLN A 56 5.24 -2.31 0.31
CA GLN A 56 4.13 -2.42 -0.63
C GLN A 56 4.61 -2.60 -2.06
N ASN A 57 5.64 -1.86 -2.46
CA ASN A 57 6.14 -1.88 -3.83
C ASN A 57 6.79 -3.22 -4.18
N GLU A 58 7.56 -3.79 -3.25
CA GLU A 58 8.17 -5.11 -3.40
C GLU A 58 7.10 -6.22 -3.49
N ALA A 59 6.12 -6.21 -2.59
CA ALA A 59 5.03 -7.17 -2.63
C ALA A 59 4.13 -7.02 -3.87
N LEU A 60 3.93 -5.79 -4.35
CA LEU A 60 3.22 -5.51 -5.59
C LEU A 60 3.98 -6.01 -6.83
N MET A 61 5.31 -5.92 -6.83
CA MET A 61 6.16 -6.44 -7.90
C MET A 61 5.98 -7.95 -8.05
N HIS A 62 6.16 -8.71 -6.95
CA HIS A 62 5.93 -10.17 -6.95
C HIS A 62 4.50 -10.55 -7.36
N LYS A 63 3.50 -9.79 -6.91
CA LYS A 63 2.10 -10.02 -7.31
C LYS A 63 1.87 -9.78 -8.80
N ASN A 64 2.50 -8.77 -9.39
CA ASN A 64 2.44 -8.51 -10.83
C ASN A 64 3.10 -9.63 -11.63
N GLU A 65 4.25 -10.14 -11.18
CA GLU A 65 4.91 -11.29 -11.80
C GLU A 65 4.06 -12.55 -11.69
N ALA A 66 3.46 -12.82 -10.54
CA ALA A 66 2.52 -13.92 -10.35
C ALA A 66 1.34 -13.85 -11.32
N VAL A 67 0.76 -12.65 -11.52
CA VAL A 67 -0.32 -12.41 -12.49
C VAL A 67 0.15 -12.64 -13.92
N LEU A 68 1.35 -12.18 -14.28
CA LEU A 68 1.93 -12.39 -15.61
C LEU A 68 2.12 -13.89 -15.90
N TYR A 69 2.71 -14.65 -14.96
CA TYR A 69 2.85 -16.10 -15.10
C TYR A 69 1.51 -16.82 -15.15
N LYS A 70 0.51 -16.35 -14.40
CA LYS A 70 -0.85 -16.89 -14.46
C LYS A 70 -1.49 -16.66 -15.83
N ALA A 71 -1.28 -15.49 -16.43
CA ALA A 71 -1.74 -15.21 -17.79
C ALA A 71 -1.07 -16.14 -18.81
N HIS A 72 0.25 -16.32 -18.74
CA HIS A 72 0.97 -17.28 -19.58
C HIS A 72 0.48 -18.72 -19.40
N ALA A 73 0.22 -19.16 -18.16
CA ALA A 73 -0.38 -20.47 -17.90
C ALA A 73 -1.77 -20.61 -18.54
N SER A 74 -2.62 -19.57 -18.43
CA SER A 74 -3.95 -19.54 -19.06
C SER A 74 -3.87 -19.64 -20.59
N ASP A 75 -2.91 -18.97 -21.21
CA ASP A 75 -2.69 -19.05 -22.66
C ASP A 75 -2.25 -20.47 -23.06
N GLN A 76 -1.34 -21.10 -22.31
CA GLN A 76 -0.92 -22.47 -22.57
C GLN A 76 -2.07 -23.47 -22.38
N TRP A 77 -2.91 -23.30 -21.35
CA TRP A 77 -4.10 -24.11 -21.16
C TRP A 77 -5.11 -23.94 -22.30
N SER A 78 -5.27 -22.71 -22.81
CA SER A 78 -6.11 -22.43 -23.98
C SER A 78 -5.57 -23.11 -25.24
N PHE A 79 -4.24 -23.09 -25.44
CA PHE A 79 -3.59 -23.78 -26.55
C PHE A 79 -3.71 -25.31 -26.43
N TYR A 80 -3.56 -25.85 -25.22
CA TYR A 80 -3.81 -27.26 -24.93
C TYR A 80 -5.24 -27.66 -25.28
N GLN A 81 -6.24 -26.88 -24.87
CA GLN A 81 -7.64 -27.12 -25.21
C GLN A 81 -7.86 -27.10 -26.73
N ALA A 82 -7.31 -26.11 -27.43
CA ALA A 82 -7.42 -26.03 -28.89
C ALA A 82 -6.81 -27.26 -29.59
N LYS A 83 -5.63 -27.72 -29.13
CA LYS A 83 -4.98 -28.93 -29.64
C LYS A 83 -5.76 -30.19 -29.31
N SER A 84 -6.32 -30.27 -28.10
CA SER A 84 -7.18 -31.38 -27.68
C SER A 84 -8.43 -31.50 -28.56
N THR A 85 -9.06 -30.37 -28.89
CA THR A 85 -10.20 -30.36 -29.82
C THR A 85 -9.79 -30.85 -31.21
N LYS A 86 -8.64 -30.41 -31.74
CA LYS A 86 -8.11 -30.89 -33.03
C LYS A 86 -7.80 -32.39 -32.99
N ALA A 87 -7.20 -32.88 -31.91
CA ALA A 87 -6.94 -34.31 -31.73
C ALA A 87 -8.24 -35.12 -31.70
N HIS A 88 -9.27 -34.64 -30.99
CA HIS A 88 -10.58 -35.30 -30.96
C HIS A 88 -11.25 -35.35 -32.35
N LEU A 89 -11.17 -34.25 -33.12
CA LEU A 89 -11.63 -34.20 -34.50
C LEU A 89 -10.87 -35.18 -35.40
N MET A 90 -9.55 -35.30 -35.26
CA MET A 90 -8.74 -36.26 -36.02
C MET A 90 -9.04 -37.71 -35.63
N SER A 91 -9.29 -37.98 -34.35
CA SER A 91 -9.73 -39.30 -33.87
C SER A 91 -11.08 -39.70 -34.50
N LEU A 92 -12.03 -38.76 -34.56
CA LEU A 92 -13.30 -38.97 -35.24
C LEU A 92 -13.09 -39.17 -36.75
N ALA A 93 -12.27 -38.34 -37.40
CA ALA A 93 -11.95 -38.48 -38.82
C ALA A 93 -11.29 -39.82 -39.14
N ALA A 94 -10.40 -40.32 -38.28
CA ALA A 94 -9.78 -41.64 -38.44
C ALA A 94 -10.80 -42.78 -38.38
N GLN A 95 -11.83 -42.67 -37.54
CA GLN A 95 -12.90 -43.68 -37.44
C GLN A 95 -13.83 -43.67 -38.65
N LEU A 96 -14.08 -42.50 -39.23
CA LEU A 96 -14.96 -42.32 -40.40
C LEU A 96 -14.22 -42.47 -41.74
N ALA A 97 -12.89 -42.41 -41.75
CA ALA A 97 -12.10 -42.43 -42.97
C ALA A 97 -12.00 -43.82 -43.62
N PRO A 98 -11.95 -43.87 -44.97
CA PRO A 98 -11.59 -45.09 -45.69
C PRO A 98 -10.16 -45.55 -45.33
N GLU A 99 -9.89 -46.85 -45.56
CA GLU A 99 -8.68 -47.54 -45.08
C GLU A 99 -7.36 -46.89 -45.53
N ASP A 100 -7.36 -46.29 -46.71
CA ASP A 100 -6.23 -45.60 -47.33
C ASP A 100 -5.79 -44.34 -46.58
N LYS A 101 -6.69 -43.66 -45.87
CA LYS A 101 -6.40 -42.41 -45.13
C LYS A 101 -6.30 -42.59 -43.62
N ARG A 102 -6.71 -43.75 -43.10
CA ARG A 102 -6.71 -44.06 -41.66
C ARG A 102 -5.33 -43.94 -41.02
N ALA A 103 -4.29 -44.40 -41.71
CA ALA A 103 -2.90 -44.32 -41.23
C ALA A 103 -2.40 -42.86 -41.09
N THR A 104 -2.77 -41.98 -42.01
CA THR A 104 -2.41 -40.55 -41.98
C THR A 104 -3.05 -39.84 -40.79
N TYR A 105 -4.34 -40.09 -40.53
CA TYR A 105 -5.02 -39.50 -39.37
C TYR A 105 -4.50 -40.04 -38.03
N ALA A 106 -4.10 -41.32 -37.98
CA ALA A 106 -3.47 -41.90 -36.79
C ALA A 106 -2.10 -41.26 -36.50
N ALA A 107 -1.30 -40.97 -37.53
CA ALA A 107 -0.02 -40.28 -37.38
C ALA A 107 -0.19 -38.82 -36.90
N GLU A 108 -1.15 -38.09 -37.47
CA GLU A 108 -1.49 -36.73 -37.01
C GLU A 108 -2.01 -36.71 -35.57
N LEU A 109 -2.82 -37.70 -35.18
CA LEU A 109 -3.29 -37.86 -33.80
C LEU A 109 -2.13 -38.07 -32.83
N ALA A 110 -1.19 -38.96 -33.17
CA ALA A 110 -0.01 -39.20 -32.35
C ALA A 110 0.83 -37.92 -32.17
N ARG A 111 1.03 -37.15 -33.25
CA ARG A 111 1.72 -35.84 -33.18
C ARG A 111 1.01 -34.87 -32.24
N TYR A 112 -0.31 -34.73 -32.35
CA TYR A 112 -1.06 -33.83 -31.47
C TYR A 112 -1.05 -34.26 -30.00
N GLU A 113 -1.07 -35.56 -29.71
CA GLU A 113 -0.95 -36.06 -28.33
C GLU A 113 0.44 -35.81 -27.74
N GLU A 114 1.50 -35.87 -28.54
CA GLU A 114 2.86 -35.51 -28.12
C GLU A 114 2.97 -34.00 -27.85
N GLU A 115 2.55 -33.16 -28.80
CA GLU A 115 2.53 -31.70 -28.63
C GLU A 115 1.72 -31.27 -27.40
N LYS A 116 0.57 -31.92 -27.14
CA LYS A 116 -0.26 -31.66 -25.94
C LYS A 116 0.49 -31.90 -24.64
N LYS A 117 1.35 -32.92 -24.55
CA LYS A 117 2.15 -33.19 -23.34
C LYS A 117 3.14 -32.06 -23.08
N GLU A 118 3.81 -31.57 -24.12
CA GLU A 118 4.74 -30.43 -23.98
C GLU A 118 4.03 -29.15 -23.54
N ILE A 119 2.86 -28.86 -24.13
CA ILE A 119 2.06 -27.68 -23.78
C ILE A 119 1.57 -27.77 -22.34
N LYS A 120 1.12 -28.95 -21.92
CA LYS A 120 0.68 -29.20 -20.54
C LYS A 120 1.84 -28.98 -19.55
N ALA A 121 3.02 -29.54 -19.84
CA ALA A 121 4.20 -29.34 -19.00
C ALA A 121 4.59 -27.85 -18.88
N LYS A 122 4.50 -27.08 -19.98
CA LYS A 122 4.72 -25.63 -19.97
C LYS A 122 3.66 -24.90 -19.13
N ALA A 123 2.39 -25.26 -19.26
CA ALA A 123 1.30 -24.67 -18.48
C ALA A 123 1.51 -24.90 -16.98
N GLU A 124 1.81 -26.14 -16.58
CA GLU A 124 2.08 -26.52 -15.19
C GLU A 124 3.33 -25.81 -14.63
N ALA A 125 4.37 -25.64 -15.45
CA ALA A 125 5.57 -24.88 -15.07
C ALA A 125 5.27 -23.40 -14.82
N PHE A 126 4.45 -22.76 -15.66
CA PHE A 126 4.02 -21.37 -15.43
C PHE A 126 3.10 -21.24 -14.21
N GLU A 127 2.23 -22.22 -13.97
CA GLU A 127 1.36 -22.24 -12.80
C GLU A 127 2.15 -22.42 -11.50
N ALA A 128 3.21 -23.24 -11.52
CA ALA A 128 4.13 -23.38 -10.39
C ALA A 128 4.88 -22.06 -10.10
N LYS A 129 5.41 -21.39 -11.12
CA LYS A 129 6.05 -20.08 -10.96
C LYS A 129 5.09 -19.02 -10.43
N SER A 130 3.87 -18.98 -10.95
CA SER A 130 2.82 -18.07 -10.48
C SER A 130 2.51 -18.29 -9.00
N ARG A 131 2.46 -19.55 -8.54
CA ARG A 131 2.24 -19.89 -7.13
C ARG A 131 3.40 -19.43 -6.24
N ASP A 132 4.63 -19.70 -6.65
CA ASP A 132 5.84 -19.31 -5.90
C ASP A 132 5.92 -17.78 -5.71
N GLU A 133 5.73 -17.01 -6.79
CA GLU A 133 5.70 -15.55 -6.73
C GLU A 133 4.54 -15.01 -5.89
N ASN A 134 3.38 -15.67 -5.91
CA ASN A 134 2.25 -15.26 -5.08
C ASN A 134 2.51 -15.52 -3.59
N GLU A 135 3.16 -16.63 -3.23
CA GLU A 135 3.57 -16.90 -1.85
C GLU A 135 4.63 -15.91 -1.36
N LEU A 136 5.58 -15.53 -2.21
CA LEU A 136 6.58 -14.49 -1.93
C LEU A 136 5.90 -13.14 -1.69
N ALA A 137 4.95 -12.75 -2.56
CA ALA A 137 4.16 -11.53 -2.41
C ALA A 137 3.37 -11.50 -1.10
N GLU A 138 2.77 -12.62 -0.71
CA GLU A 138 1.95 -12.71 0.50
C GLU A 138 2.79 -12.57 1.76
N LYS A 139 3.98 -13.21 1.81
CA LYS A 139 4.96 -13.04 2.89
C LYS A 139 5.45 -11.59 2.99
N ALA A 140 5.71 -10.93 1.87
CA ALA A 140 6.12 -9.53 1.83
C ALA A 140 4.99 -8.54 2.24
N PHE A 141 3.73 -8.93 2.11
CA PHE A 141 2.57 -8.09 2.43
C PHE A 141 2.21 -8.03 3.92
N HIS A 142 2.61 -9.01 4.73
CA HIS A 142 2.26 -9.10 6.16
C HIS A 142 2.53 -7.82 6.99
N PRO A 143 3.68 -7.13 6.89
CA PRO A 143 3.94 -5.93 7.68
C PRO A 143 3.16 -4.69 7.20
N HIS A 144 2.63 -4.70 5.97
CA HIS A 144 1.99 -3.53 5.35
C HIS A 144 0.74 -3.05 6.10
N HIS A 145 -0.08 -3.98 6.58
CA HIS A 145 -1.31 -3.64 7.26
C HIS A 145 -1.07 -2.87 8.56
N ALA A 146 -0.04 -3.27 9.31
CA ALA A 146 0.34 -2.61 10.56
C ALA A 146 0.95 -1.22 10.31
N LEU A 147 1.73 -1.06 9.24
CA LEU A 147 2.28 0.25 8.83
C LEU A 147 1.19 1.23 8.35
N ALA A 148 0.20 0.74 7.61
CA ALA A 148 -0.95 1.55 7.20
C ALA A 148 -1.79 2.02 8.40
N LEU A 149 -2.01 1.12 9.37
CA LEU A 149 -2.74 1.42 10.59
C LEU A 149 -1.95 2.38 11.51
N ALA A 150 -0.62 2.26 11.56
CA ALA A 150 0.22 3.23 12.25
C ALA A 150 0.13 4.64 11.63
N MET A 151 0.12 4.74 10.29
CA MET A 151 -0.02 6.02 9.59
C MET A 151 -1.35 6.72 9.91
N THR A 152 -2.47 5.97 9.95
CA THR A 152 -3.78 6.56 10.27
C THR A 152 -3.83 7.09 11.71
N PHE A 153 -3.23 6.39 12.68
CA PHE A 153 -3.11 6.91 14.05
C PHE A 153 -2.25 8.18 14.14
N ILE A 154 -1.15 8.26 13.38
CA ILE A 154 -0.32 9.48 13.30
C ILE A 154 -1.14 10.64 12.73
N GLN A 155 -1.93 10.40 11.68
CA GLN A 155 -2.81 11.43 11.10
C GLN A 155 -3.89 11.90 12.07
N ILE A 156 -4.51 10.99 12.82
CA ILE A 156 -5.49 11.34 13.86
C ILE A 156 -4.81 12.20 14.95
N ALA A 157 -3.58 11.87 15.36
CA ALA A 157 -2.83 12.65 16.33
C ALA A 157 -2.49 14.07 15.81
N ILE A 158 -2.12 14.22 14.54
CA ILE A 158 -1.89 15.53 13.89
C ILE A 158 -3.18 16.35 13.79
N ALA A 159 -4.31 15.71 13.44
CA ALA A 159 -5.60 16.37 13.38
C ALA A 159 -6.05 16.88 14.76
N LEU A 160 -5.91 16.05 15.79
CA LEU A 160 -6.18 16.44 17.17
C LEU A 160 -5.24 17.55 17.66
N ALA A 161 -3.96 17.52 17.28
CA ALA A 161 -3.01 18.59 17.57
C ALA A 161 -3.46 19.92 16.95
N SER A 162 -3.85 19.92 15.67
CA SER A 162 -4.40 21.10 14.97
C SER A 162 -5.66 21.64 15.64
N VAL A 163 -6.62 20.77 16.01
CA VAL A 163 -7.83 21.17 16.74
C VAL A 163 -7.50 21.77 18.10
N THR A 164 -6.49 21.23 18.78
CA THR A 164 -6.02 21.74 20.08
C THR A 164 -5.40 23.13 19.95
N ALA A 165 -4.63 23.38 18.89
CA ALA A 165 -4.11 24.72 18.59
C ALA A 165 -5.24 25.74 18.37
N LEU A 166 -6.32 25.34 17.69
CA LEU A 166 -7.45 26.23 17.41
C LEU A 166 -8.34 26.48 18.65
N THR A 167 -8.57 25.44 19.46
CA THR A 167 -9.47 25.51 20.62
C THR A 167 -8.80 25.95 21.92
N GLN A 168 -7.46 25.99 21.98
CA GLN A 168 -6.66 26.41 23.14
C GLN A 168 -6.97 25.63 24.44
N ARG A 169 -7.63 24.47 24.34
CA ARG A 169 -8.00 23.62 25.48
C ARG A 169 -6.91 22.58 25.74
N ARG A 170 -6.08 22.82 26.75
CA ARG A 170 -4.96 21.94 27.16
C ARG A 170 -5.35 20.48 27.46
N TRP A 171 -6.61 20.22 27.80
CA TRP A 171 -7.09 18.85 28.08
C TRP A 171 -7.17 17.96 26.81
N LEU A 172 -7.23 18.54 25.60
CA LEU A 172 -7.18 17.76 24.35
C LEU A 172 -5.77 17.18 24.04
N LEU A 173 -4.71 17.62 24.73
CA LEU A 173 -3.36 17.07 24.53
C LEU A 173 -3.21 15.62 25.02
N TRP A 174 -4.00 15.22 26.02
CA TRP A 174 -3.98 13.84 26.54
C TRP A 174 -4.37 12.80 25.48
N PRO A 175 -5.54 12.92 24.81
CA PRO A 175 -5.92 11.97 23.76
C PRO A 175 -4.99 12.01 22.54
N ALA A 176 -4.43 13.19 22.19
CA ALA A 176 -3.46 13.32 21.11
C ALA A 176 -2.13 12.59 21.43
N GLY A 177 -1.62 12.73 22.66
CA GLY A 177 -0.43 12.03 23.12
C GLY A 177 -0.60 10.52 23.18
N THR A 178 -1.76 10.03 23.65
CA THR A 178 -2.06 8.58 23.65
C THR A 178 -2.19 8.03 22.23
N GLY A 179 -2.79 8.77 21.30
CA GLY A 179 -2.88 8.37 19.90
C GLY A 179 -1.51 8.28 19.22
N ALA A 180 -0.63 9.24 19.51
CA ALA A 180 0.75 9.22 19.02
C ALA A 180 1.57 8.04 19.57
N LEU A 181 1.46 7.75 20.87
CA LEU A 181 2.14 6.62 21.49
C LEU A 181 1.64 5.27 20.95
N LEU A 182 0.33 5.14 20.73
CA LEU A 182 -0.25 3.94 20.11
C LEU A 182 0.23 3.79 18.65
N GLY A 183 0.25 4.88 17.87
CA GLY A 183 0.76 4.87 16.50
C GLY A 183 2.24 4.46 16.42
N CYS A 184 3.09 5.02 17.30
CA CYS A 184 4.50 4.64 17.39
C CYS A 184 4.69 3.19 17.87
N GLY A 185 3.88 2.74 18.83
CA GLY A 185 3.93 1.35 19.33
C GLY A 185 3.52 0.34 18.27
N LEU A 186 2.48 0.63 17.49
CA LEU A 186 2.05 -0.19 16.36
C LEU A 186 3.08 -0.21 15.22
N ALA A 187 3.75 0.92 14.95
CA ALA A 187 4.84 0.98 13.98
C ALA A 187 6.06 0.13 14.40
N LEU A 188 6.38 0.12 15.70
CA LEU A 188 7.45 -0.73 16.26
C LEU A 188 7.08 -2.22 16.24
N TRP A 189 5.83 -2.55 16.56
CA TRP A 189 5.33 -3.93 16.52
C TRP A 189 5.23 -4.47 15.09
N ALA A 190 4.96 -3.61 14.10
CA ALA A 190 4.99 -3.99 12.69
C ALA A 190 6.37 -4.46 12.20
N TYR A 191 7.43 -4.12 12.92
CA TYR A 191 8.82 -4.37 12.55
C TYR A 191 9.49 -5.50 13.37
N LEU A 192 8.79 -6.04 14.37
CA LEU A 192 9.29 -7.05 15.33
C LEU A 192 8.61 -8.40 15.08
#